data_AF-A0A833LH84-F1
#
_entry.id   AF-A0A833LH84-F1
#
_cell.length_a   1.000
_cell.length_b   1.000
_cell.length_c   1.000
_cell.angle_alpha   90.00
_cell.angle_beta   90.00
_cell.angle_gamma   90.00
#
_symmetry.space_group_name_H-M   'P 1'
#
loop_
_entity.id
_entity.type
_entity.pdbx_description
1 polymer ?
#
loop_
_entity_poly.entity_id
_entity_poly.type
_entity_poly.pdbx_seq_one_letter_code
_entity_poly.pdbx_strand_id
1 'polypeptide(L)' 'MKPLQGLRVLTVEQFGAGPYGSMFLADLGADVI' A
#
# COMPACT_ATOMS: atom_id res chain seq x y z
N MET A 1 9.78 -2.98 13.65
CA MET A 1 8.33 -2.74 13.63
C MET A 1 8.05 -1.73 12.54
N LYS A 2 7.26 -2.08 11.52
CA LYS A 2 6.92 -1.14 10.45
C LYS A 2 5.66 -0.35 10.85
N PRO A 3 5.55 0.94 10.47
CA PRO A 3 4.49 1.81 11.00
C PRO A 3 3.08 1.42 10.57
N LEU A 4 2.90 0.72 9.45
CA LEU A 4 1.59 0.27 8.95
C LEU A 4 1.34 -1.23 9.15
N GLN A 5 2.15 -1.89 9.98
CA GLN A 5 2.00 -3.32 10.23
C GLN A 5 0.62 -3.63 10.83
N GLY A 6 -0.15 -4.49 10.14
CA GLY A 6 -1.53 -4.86 10.52
C GLY A 6 -2.63 -4.05 9.83
N LEU A 7 -2.29 -3.01 9.07
CA LEU A 7 -3.24 -2.31 8.21
C LEU A 7 -3.46 -3.11 6.91
N ARG A 8 -4.72 -3.32 6.53
CA ARG A 8 -5.11 -3.93 5.24
C ARG A 8 -5.76 -2.87 4.36
N VAL A 9 -5.32 -2.76 3.11
CA VAL A 9 -5.77 -1.73 2.17
C VAL A 9 -6.23 -2.41 0.88
N LEU A 10 -7.51 -2.26 0.55
CA LEU A 10 -8.04 -2.66 -0.75
C LEU A 10 -7.93 -1.48 -1.71
N THR A 11 -7.30 -1.68 -2.87
CA THR A 11 -7.10 -0.62 -3.86
C THR A 11 -7.61 -1.05 -5.24
N VAL A 12 -8.06 -0.08 -6.04
CA VAL A 12 -8.35 -0.29 -7.46
C VAL A 12 -7.70 0.85 -8.22
N GLU A 13 -6.59 0.54 -8.88
CA GLU A 13 -5.65 1.55 -9.34
C GLU A 13 -5.44 1.49 -10.85
N GLN A 14 -5.14 2.65 -11.43
CA GLN A 14 -4.85 2.82 -12.85
C GLN A 14 -3.68 3.78 -13.04
N PHE A 15 -2.89 3.57 -14.09
CA PHE A 15 -1.70 4.36 -14.44
C PHE A 15 -0.63 4.35 -13.33
N GLY A 16 0.17 5.41 -13.20
CA GLY A 16 1.37 5.41 -12.34
C GLY A 16 1.16 5.86 -10.90
N ALA A 17 0.25 6.81 -10.66
CA ALA A 17 0.13 7.44 -9.34
C ALA A 17 -0.44 6.50 -8.26
N GLY A 18 -1.45 5.69 -8.63
CA GLY A 18 -2.03 4.68 -7.74
C GLY A 18 -1.00 3.64 -7.33
N PRO A 19 -0.44 2.86 -8.28
CA PRO A 19 0.54 1.80 -7.97
C PRO A 19 1.74 2.30 -7.19
N TYR A 20 2.23 3.51 -7.47
CA TYR A 20 3.31 4.10 -6.69
C TYR A 20 2.92 4.37 -5.23
N GLY A 21 1.70 4.88 -5.01
CA GLY A 21 1.17 5.12 -3.67
C GLY A 21 1.00 3.82 -2.89
N SER A 22 0.37 2.81 -3.48
CA SER A 22 0.16 1.51 -2.83
C SER A 22 1.47 0.76 -2.55
N MET A 23 2.45 0.83 -3.46
CA MET A 23 3.81 0.33 -3.21
C MET A 23 4.47 1.00 -2.01
N PHE A 24 4.37 2.33 -1.89
CA PHE A 24 4.90 3.06 -0.74
C PHE A 24 4.24 2.64 0.58
N LEU A 25 2.93 2.36 0.57
CA LEU A 25 2.21 1.84 1.74
C LEU A 25 2.67 0.41 2.10
N ALA A 26 2.93 -0.44 1.12
CA ALA A 26 3.47 -1.79 1.34
C ALA A 26 4.89 -1.74 1.92
N ASP A 27 5.74 -0.82 1.46
CA ASP A 27 7.07 -0.58 2.03
C ASP A 27 7.01 -0.21 3.52
N LEU A 28 5.98 0.55 3.90
CA LEU A 28 5.66 0.91 5.28
C LEU A 28 4.92 -0.18 6.07
N GLY A 29 4.64 -1.34 5.47
CA GLY A 29 4.18 -2.55 6.14
C GLY A 29 2.68 -2.88 6.03
N ALA A 30 1.93 -2.19 5.17
CA ALA A 30 0.54 -2.51 4.90
C ALA A 30 0.39 -3.80 4.05
N ASP A 31 -0.70 -4.54 4.26
CA ASP A 31 -1.17 -5.63 3.40
C ASP A 31 -2.10 -5.05 2.33
N VAL A 32 -1.57 -4.85 1.13
CA VAL A 32 -2.28 -4.23 -0.01
C VAL A 32 -2.90 -5.32 -0.89
N ILE A 33 -4.18 -5.18 -1.19
CA ILE A 33 -5.01 -6.10 -2.00
C ILE A 33 -5.58 -5.36 -3.20
#